data_AF-J1YE33-F1
#
_entry.id   AF-J1YE33-F1
#
_cell.length_a   1.000
_cell.length_b   1.000
_cell.length_c   1.000
_cell.angle_alpha   90.00
_cell.angle_beta   90.00
_cell.angle_gamma   90.00
#
_symmetry.space_group_name_H-M   'P 1'
#
loop_
_entity.id
_entity.type
_entity.pdbx_description
1 polymer ?
#
loop_
_entity_poly.entity_id
_entity_poly.type
_entity_poly.pdbx_seq_one_letter_code
_entity_poly.pdbx_strand_id
1 'polypeptide(L)'
;MYLAELRFTLIADTEFSLAEQAIRRYLEALIFNGQMLGREFPTAFTGEAFCSRLVLPTADALSGQHASTRVKAAEQQLAAAGLGYPQCQLLGQDLMSQQTVTELPAELVLFTTYADTCSPLRCADTLQPVPLFWLKAAAADYEALIRWQLQFQALDEIQLQQDRVLHKTAENSLQQYQSKLNRQGRKLAAQLARQNQRPIWYALYSGSSADCQAEADKCCPGCGGNWRLAAPQAGVFDFRCDNCQLLSNIAWECQSNSGE
;
A
#
# COMPACT_ATOMS: atom_id res chain seq x y z
N MET A 1 8.37 -10.66 -2.99
CA MET A 1 9.00 -9.38 -3.38
C MET A 1 10.49 -9.60 -3.56
N TYR A 2 11.22 -8.61 -4.08
CA TYR A 2 12.64 -8.74 -4.39
C TYR A 2 13.46 -7.63 -3.76
N LEU A 3 14.62 -7.99 -3.22
CA LEU A 3 15.64 -7.03 -2.82
C LEU A 3 16.50 -6.67 -4.03
N ALA A 4 16.75 -5.37 -4.23
CA ALA A 4 17.57 -4.86 -5.31
C ALA A 4 18.57 -3.80 -4.81
N GLU A 5 19.67 -3.64 -5.54
CA GLU A 5 20.52 -2.45 -5.49
C GLU A 5 20.25 -1.60 -6.73
N LEU A 6 20.16 -0.29 -6.52
CA LEU A 6 20.17 0.69 -7.59
C LEU A 6 21.43 1.54 -7.48
N ARG A 7 22.28 1.49 -8.50
CA ARG A 7 23.56 2.18 -8.56
C ARG A 7 23.49 3.39 -9.49
N PHE A 8 23.84 4.55 -8.95
CA PHE A 8 23.95 5.83 -9.65
C PHE A 8 25.43 6.22 -9.75
N THR A 9 26.09 5.89 -10.87
CA THR A 9 27.51 6.22 -11.08
C THR A 9 27.70 7.71 -11.32
N LEU A 10 28.79 8.28 -10.79
CA LEU A 10 29.19 9.65 -11.10
C LEU A 10 29.69 9.74 -12.56
N ILE A 11 29.11 10.66 -13.34
CA ILE A 11 29.52 10.94 -14.73
C ILE A 11 30.08 12.36 -14.91
N ALA A 12 29.95 13.19 -13.89
CA ALA A 12 30.56 14.51 -13.79
C ALA A 12 30.73 14.88 -12.31
N ASP A 13 31.51 15.92 -12.03
CA ASP A 13 31.59 16.48 -10.68
C ASP A 13 30.19 16.93 -10.22
N THR A 14 29.82 16.54 -9.01
CA THR A 14 28.54 16.91 -8.40
C THR A 14 28.71 17.26 -6.93
N GLU A 15 27.88 18.19 -6.47
CA GLU A 15 27.65 18.42 -5.06
C GLU A 15 26.79 17.29 -4.48
N PHE A 16 27.09 16.88 -3.24
CA PHE A 16 26.37 15.80 -2.57
C PHE A 16 24.87 16.10 -2.44
N SER A 17 24.52 17.35 -2.13
CA SER A 17 23.14 17.80 -1.96
C SER A 17 22.35 17.78 -3.28
N LEU A 18 23.01 17.99 -4.42
CA LEU A 18 22.39 17.94 -5.74
C LEU A 18 22.11 16.48 -6.13
N ALA A 19 23.08 15.60 -5.93
CA ALA A 19 22.92 14.16 -6.14
C ALA A 19 21.81 13.58 -5.25
N GLU A 20 21.80 13.93 -3.96
CA GLU A 20 20.78 13.49 -3.01
C GLU A 20 19.36 13.89 -3.47
N GLN A 21 19.17 15.15 -3.86
CA GLN A 21 17.88 15.64 -4.34
C GLN A 21 17.41 14.92 -5.60
N ALA A 22 18.31 14.66 -6.54
CA ALA A 22 17.98 13.95 -7.78
C ALA A 22 17.62 12.48 -7.51
N ILE A 23 18.41 11.78 -6.69
CA ILE A 23 18.14 10.40 -6.28
C ILE A 23 16.82 10.31 -5.53
N ARG A 24 16.60 11.16 -4.52
CA ARG A 24 15.33 11.20 -3.77
C ARG A 24 14.14 11.41 -4.71
N ARG A 25 14.22 12.37 -5.64
CA ARG A 25 13.16 12.64 -6.60
C ARG A 25 12.83 11.42 -7.47
N TYR A 26 13.85 10.71 -7.94
CA TYR A 26 13.67 9.51 -8.75
C TYR A 26 13.05 8.37 -7.94
N LEU A 27 13.57 8.08 -6.74
CA LEU A 27 13.04 7.03 -5.86
C LEU A 27 11.62 7.33 -5.40
N GLU A 28 11.29 8.58 -5.06
CA GLU A 28 9.93 9.01 -4.73
C GLU A 28 8.98 8.83 -5.93
N ALA A 29 9.43 9.11 -7.15
CA ALA A 29 8.62 8.85 -8.35
C ALA A 29 8.34 7.35 -8.53
N LEU A 30 9.32 6.48 -8.25
CA LEU A 30 9.13 5.02 -8.28
C LEU A 30 8.14 4.55 -7.20
N ILE A 31 8.24 5.09 -5.97
CA ILE A 31 7.31 4.79 -4.87
C ILE A 31 5.89 5.21 -5.25
N PHE A 32 5.69 6.44 -5.72
CA PHE A 32 4.38 6.93 -6.10
C PHE A 32 3.82 6.28 -7.36
N ASN A 33 4.66 5.64 -8.18
CA ASN A 33 4.21 4.78 -9.27
C ASN A 33 4.00 3.30 -8.84
N GLY A 34 4.37 2.95 -7.61
CA GLY A 34 4.30 1.59 -7.05
C GLY A 34 5.31 0.60 -7.61
N GLN A 35 6.40 1.09 -8.24
CA GLN A 35 7.53 0.27 -8.71
C GLN A 35 8.50 -0.07 -7.58
N MET A 36 8.54 0.76 -6.55
CA MET A 36 9.34 0.58 -5.35
C MET A 36 8.41 0.55 -4.13
N LEU A 37 8.72 -0.34 -3.19
CA LEU A 37 8.00 -0.49 -1.92
C LEU A 37 8.80 0.11 -0.76
N GLY A 38 8.10 0.40 0.34
CA GLY A 38 8.70 0.93 1.56
C GLY A 38 8.78 2.45 1.63
N ARG A 39 9.18 2.94 2.80
CA ARG A 39 9.29 4.37 3.15
C ARG A 39 10.73 4.86 3.22
N GLU A 40 11.66 3.91 3.25
CA GLU A 40 13.08 4.14 3.46
C GLU A 40 13.86 3.56 2.28
N PHE A 41 14.93 4.26 1.93
CA PHE A 41 15.84 3.87 0.85
C PHE A 41 17.27 4.21 1.29
N PRO A 42 17.85 3.38 2.17
CA PRO A 42 19.21 3.61 2.63
C PRO A 42 20.12 3.67 1.42
N THR A 43 20.86 4.77 1.32
CA THR A 43 21.70 5.12 0.18
C THR A 43 23.10 5.39 0.68
N ALA A 44 24.08 4.64 0.17
CA ALA A 44 25.48 4.79 0.54
C ALA A 44 26.28 5.39 -0.63
N PHE A 45 27.23 6.26 -0.32
CA PHE A 45 28.23 6.72 -1.28
C PHE A 45 29.46 5.82 -1.18
N THR A 46 29.90 5.28 -2.32
CA THR A 46 31.02 4.31 -2.41
C THR A 46 32.31 4.94 -2.95
N GLY A 47 32.35 6.25 -3.12
CA GLY A 47 33.44 6.98 -3.79
C GLY A 47 33.18 7.21 -5.28
N GLU A 48 32.62 6.24 -5.98
CA GLU A 48 32.36 6.31 -7.43
C GLU A 48 30.87 6.32 -7.80
N ALA A 49 30.01 5.95 -6.85
CA ALA A 49 28.57 5.84 -7.06
C ALA A 49 27.80 6.01 -5.76
N PHE A 50 26.54 6.42 -5.90
CA PHE A 50 25.53 6.26 -4.87
C PHE A 50 24.78 4.94 -5.09
N CYS A 51 24.61 4.14 -4.04
CA CYS A 51 23.95 2.85 -4.10
C CYS A 51 22.77 2.82 -3.12
N SER A 52 21.55 2.68 -3.63
CA SER A 52 20.33 2.58 -2.83
C SER A 52 19.86 1.12 -2.74
N ARG A 53 19.49 0.66 -1.54
CA ARG A 53 18.80 -0.63 -1.34
C ARG A 53 17.30 -0.44 -1.46
N LEU A 54 16.66 -1.24 -2.31
CA LEU A 54 15.25 -1.14 -2.64
C LEU A 54 14.53 -2.47 -2.45
N VAL A 55 13.24 -2.41 -2.11
CA VAL A 55 12.33 -3.55 -2.21
C VAL A 55 11.40 -3.34 -3.40
N LEU A 56 11.31 -4.34 -4.28
CA LEU A 56 10.51 -4.31 -5.50
C LEU A 56 9.34 -5.32 -5.39
N PRO A 57 8.13 -4.97 -5.87
CA PRO A 57 7.01 -5.91 -5.87
C PRO A 57 7.27 -7.12 -6.79
N THR A 58 7.91 -6.89 -7.94
CA THR A 58 8.30 -7.94 -8.90
C THR A 58 9.73 -7.72 -9.38
N ALA A 59 10.35 -8.76 -9.95
CA ALA A 59 11.73 -8.69 -10.45
C ALA A 59 11.89 -7.68 -11.60
N ASP A 60 10.84 -7.47 -12.39
CA ASP A 60 10.80 -6.57 -13.54
C ASP A 60 10.26 -5.17 -13.20
N ALA A 61 10.02 -4.85 -11.92
CA ALA A 61 9.30 -3.64 -11.51
C ALA A 61 9.94 -2.33 -12.02
N LEU A 62 11.25 -2.30 -12.22
CA LEU A 62 11.97 -1.13 -12.75
C LEU A 62 12.04 -1.06 -14.28
N SER A 63 11.36 -1.97 -14.99
CA SER A 63 11.27 -1.91 -16.45
C SER A 63 10.61 -0.61 -16.92
N GLY A 64 11.18 0.03 -17.95
CA GLY A 64 10.68 1.27 -18.53
C GLY A 64 9.25 1.20 -19.09
N GLN A 65 8.72 -0.01 -19.30
CA GLN A 65 7.32 -0.24 -19.67
C GLN A 65 6.34 0.10 -18.54
N HIS A 66 6.78 -0.04 -17.28
CA HIS A 66 6.00 0.24 -16.08
C HIS A 66 6.12 1.70 -15.63
N ALA A 67 7.14 2.42 -16.16
CA ALA A 67 7.46 3.77 -15.75
C ALA A 67 6.39 4.80 -16.19
N SER A 68 5.85 5.54 -15.23
CA SER A 68 4.99 6.70 -15.50
C SER A 68 5.77 7.85 -16.12
N THR A 69 5.06 8.84 -16.63
CA THR A 69 5.66 10.10 -17.13
C THR A 69 6.52 10.77 -16.06
N ARG A 70 6.11 10.71 -14.78
CA ARG A 70 6.87 11.28 -13.65
C ARG A 70 8.18 10.54 -13.41
N VAL A 71 8.16 9.21 -13.47
CA VAL A 71 9.36 8.37 -13.32
C VAL A 71 10.37 8.68 -14.44
N LYS A 72 9.89 8.71 -15.69
CA LYS A 72 10.73 9.03 -16.85
C LYS A 72 11.33 10.43 -16.76
N ALA A 73 10.54 11.42 -16.33
CA ALA A 73 11.03 12.78 -16.15
C ALA A 73 12.07 12.89 -15.03
N ALA A 74 11.88 12.19 -13.90
CA ALA A 74 12.83 12.18 -12.80
C ALA A 74 14.14 11.46 -13.19
N GLU A 75 14.06 10.38 -13.95
CA GLU A 75 15.23 9.67 -14.48
C GLU A 75 16.07 10.54 -15.42
N GLN A 76 15.43 11.29 -16.32
CA GLN A 76 16.12 12.22 -17.22
C GLN A 76 16.84 13.35 -16.48
N GLN A 77 16.38 13.72 -15.29
CA GLN A 77 16.98 14.77 -14.47
C GLN A 77 18.25 14.31 -13.74
N LEU A 78 18.54 13.01 -13.67
CA LEU A 78 19.74 12.47 -13.00
C LEU A 78 21.04 13.00 -13.63
N ALA A 79 21.09 13.07 -14.96
CA ALA A 79 22.26 13.56 -15.69
C ALA A 79 22.62 15.02 -15.37
N ALA A 80 21.60 15.86 -15.11
CA ALA A 80 21.81 17.25 -14.70
C ALA A 80 22.43 17.37 -13.29
N ALA A 81 22.38 16.29 -12.50
CA ALA A 81 23.04 16.17 -11.20
C ALA A 81 24.37 15.40 -11.28
N GLY A 82 24.96 15.25 -12.47
CA GLY A 82 26.21 14.50 -12.65
C GLY A 82 26.08 12.99 -12.40
N LEU A 83 24.85 12.45 -12.42
CA LEU A 83 24.57 11.03 -12.19
C LEU A 83 24.25 10.32 -13.52
N GLY A 84 24.84 9.15 -13.70
CA GLY A 84 24.53 8.25 -14.80
C GLY A 84 23.15 7.62 -14.67
N TYR A 85 22.75 6.91 -15.72
CA TYR A 85 21.50 6.14 -15.71
C TYR A 85 21.56 5.06 -14.61
N PRO A 86 20.49 4.88 -13.83
CA PRO A 86 20.50 3.99 -12.68
C PRO A 86 20.60 2.53 -13.13
N GLN A 87 21.58 1.81 -12.58
CA GLN A 87 21.78 0.39 -12.87
C GLN A 87 21.17 -0.46 -11.76
N CYS A 88 20.21 -1.30 -12.10
CA CYS A 88 19.56 -2.18 -11.14
C CYS A 88 20.23 -3.57 -11.10
N GLN A 89 20.59 -4.02 -9.91
CA GLN A 89 20.99 -5.40 -9.63
C GLN A 89 19.97 -6.05 -8.69
N LEU A 90 19.30 -7.09 -9.16
CA LEU A 90 18.49 -7.94 -8.27
C LEU A 90 19.41 -8.77 -7.38
N LEU A 91 19.18 -8.72 -6.07
CA LEU A 91 19.94 -9.49 -5.09
C LEU A 91 19.26 -10.82 -4.74
N GLY A 92 17.93 -10.89 -4.89
CA GLY A 92 17.16 -12.09 -4.64
C GLY A 92 15.74 -11.79 -4.20
N GLN A 93 15.00 -12.85 -3.85
CA GLN A 93 13.71 -12.72 -3.18
C GLN A 93 13.93 -12.25 -1.74
N ASP A 94 13.12 -11.31 -1.29
CA ASP A 94 13.13 -10.92 0.12
C ASP A 94 12.31 -11.92 0.95
N LEU A 95 12.99 -12.59 1.88
CA LEU A 95 12.42 -13.62 2.76
C LEU A 95 11.37 -13.05 3.73
N MET A 96 11.53 -11.82 4.18
CA MET A 96 10.68 -11.20 5.19
C MET A 96 9.47 -10.47 4.58
N SER A 97 9.45 -10.33 3.27
CA SER A 97 8.38 -9.66 2.54
C SER A 97 7.25 -10.61 2.16
N GLN A 98 6.05 -10.04 2.00
CA GLN A 98 4.90 -10.77 1.48
C GLN A 98 5.14 -11.25 0.04
N GLN A 99 4.51 -12.36 -0.32
CA GLN A 99 4.51 -12.86 -1.69
C GLN A 99 3.48 -12.10 -2.53
N THR A 100 3.96 -11.38 -3.53
CA THR A 100 3.15 -10.72 -4.55
C THR A 100 2.40 -11.75 -5.40
N VAL A 101 1.19 -11.41 -5.84
CA VAL A 101 0.42 -12.24 -6.79
C VAL A 101 1.20 -12.48 -8.08
N THR A 102 0.99 -13.63 -8.72
CA THR A 102 1.62 -14.00 -10.00
C THR A 102 0.85 -13.51 -11.21
N GLU A 103 -0.43 -13.20 -11.05
CA GLU A 103 -1.32 -12.67 -12.08
C GLU A 103 -2.29 -11.66 -11.46
N LEU A 104 -2.92 -10.83 -12.29
CA LEU A 104 -3.85 -9.81 -11.81
C LEU A 104 -5.19 -10.47 -11.40
N PRO A 105 -5.59 -10.43 -10.12
CA PRO A 105 -6.80 -11.10 -9.65
C PRO A 105 -8.09 -10.50 -10.22
N ALA A 106 -9.16 -11.30 -10.26
CA ALA A 106 -10.50 -10.86 -10.69
C ALA A 106 -11.04 -9.74 -9.78
N GLU A 107 -10.92 -9.94 -8.48
CA GLU A 107 -11.45 -9.10 -7.41
C GLU A 107 -10.29 -8.58 -6.53
N LEU A 108 -10.27 -7.28 -6.22
CA LEU A 108 -9.21 -6.66 -5.41
C LEU A 108 -9.76 -6.03 -4.14
N VAL A 109 -8.98 -5.96 -3.07
CA VAL A 109 -9.31 -5.20 -1.86
C VAL A 109 -8.27 -4.13 -1.58
N LEU A 110 -8.72 -2.93 -1.25
CA LEU A 110 -7.91 -1.87 -0.66
C LEU A 110 -7.81 -2.12 0.84
N PHE A 111 -6.67 -2.67 1.28
CA PHE A 111 -6.44 -3.11 2.65
C PHE A 111 -4.96 -3.00 3.03
N THR A 112 -4.72 -2.47 4.23
CA THR A 112 -3.40 -2.38 4.84
C THR A 112 -3.55 -2.38 6.36
N THR A 113 -2.47 -2.72 7.03
CA THR A 113 -2.20 -2.61 8.46
C THR A 113 -0.88 -1.87 8.63
N TYR A 114 -0.58 -1.42 9.85
CA TYR A 114 0.68 -0.76 10.19
C TYR A 114 1.92 -1.62 9.87
N ALA A 115 1.81 -2.94 9.94
CA ALA A 115 2.91 -3.88 9.72
C ALA A 115 3.25 -4.08 8.24
N ASP A 116 2.39 -3.61 7.33
CA ASP A 116 2.56 -3.85 5.90
C ASP A 116 3.60 -2.92 5.28
N THR A 117 4.53 -3.51 4.55
CA THR A 117 5.54 -2.81 3.74
C THR A 117 5.26 -2.92 2.24
N CYS A 118 4.07 -3.36 1.86
CA CYS A 118 3.69 -3.70 0.50
C CYS A 118 2.62 -2.79 -0.11
N SER A 119 2.21 -3.09 -1.35
CA SER A 119 1.07 -2.44 -1.99
C SER A 119 -0.21 -2.60 -1.14
N PRO A 120 -1.03 -1.53 -1.02
CA PRO A 120 -2.30 -1.60 -0.28
C PRO A 120 -3.44 -2.21 -1.12
N LEU A 121 -3.21 -2.48 -2.41
CA LEU A 121 -4.14 -3.27 -3.22
C LEU A 121 -3.74 -4.73 -3.16
N ARG A 122 -4.70 -5.59 -2.84
CA ARG A 122 -4.49 -7.03 -2.64
C ARG A 122 -5.51 -7.85 -3.40
N CYS A 123 -5.20 -9.12 -3.63
CA CYS A 123 -6.18 -10.12 -3.99
C CYS A 123 -7.29 -10.19 -2.93
N ALA A 124 -8.56 -10.11 -3.33
CA ALA A 124 -9.67 -10.18 -2.38
C ALA A 124 -9.81 -11.56 -1.71
N ASP A 125 -9.23 -12.61 -2.30
CA ASP A 125 -9.33 -13.99 -1.78
C ASP A 125 -8.11 -14.43 -0.97
N THR A 126 -6.92 -13.92 -1.31
CA THR A 126 -5.65 -14.39 -0.69
C THR A 126 -4.89 -13.31 0.07
N LEU A 127 -5.34 -12.05 0.01
CA LEU A 127 -4.66 -10.87 0.56
C LEU A 127 -3.22 -10.64 0.06
N GLN A 128 -2.77 -11.39 -0.93
CA GLN A 128 -1.46 -11.18 -1.54
C GLN A 128 -1.44 -9.81 -2.25
N PRO A 129 -0.37 -9.02 -2.09
CA PRO A 129 -0.27 -7.69 -2.66
C PRO A 129 -0.17 -7.72 -4.19
N VAL A 130 -0.78 -6.72 -4.82
CA VAL A 130 -0.84 -6.52 -6.27
C VAL A 130 0.05 -5.34 -6.65
N PRO A 131 0.99 -5.48 -7.60
CA PRO A 131 1.81 -4.37 -8.08
C PRO A 131 0.93 -3.26 -8.66
N LEU A 132 1.10 -2.02 -8.20
CA LEU A 132 0.21 -0.93 -8.62
C LEU A 132 0.36 -0.61 -10.11
N PHE A 133 1.56 -0.69 -10.67
CA PHE A 133 1.80 -0.43 -12.10
C PHE A 133 1.16 -1.46 -13.05
N TRP A 134 0.58 -2.57 -12.55
CA TRP A 134 -0.27 -3.46 -13.36
C TRP A 134 -1.67 -2.88 -13.61
N LEU A 135 -2.07 -1.89 -12.82
CA LEU A 135 -3.32 -1.18 -12.96
C LEU A 135 -3.06 0.18 -13.61
N LYS A 136 -4.13 0.78 -14.13
CA LYS A 136 -4.16 2.17 -14.56
C LYS A 136 -4.46 3.06 -13.36
N ALA A 137 -3.58 4.01 -13.09
CA ALA A 137 -3.82 5.03 -12.07
C ALA A 137 -5.05 5.89 -12.43
N ALA A 138 -5.76 6.36 -11.41
CA ALA A 138 -6.90 7.27 -11.59
C ALA A 138 -6.47 8.73 -11.88
N ALA A 139 -5.18 9.03 -11.71
CA ALA A 139 -4.54 10.31 -11.96
C ALA A 139 -3.17 10.08 -12.64
N ALA A 140 -2.21 11.00 -12.47
CA ALA A 140 -0.87 10.86 -13.05
C ALA A 140 -0.08 9.65 -12.50
N ASP A 141 -0.28 9.33 -11.21
CA ASP A 141 0.35 8.22 -10.51
C ASP A 141 -0.53 7.80 -9.30
N TYR A 142 0.03 7.00 -8.38
CA TYR A 142 -0.63 6.49 -7.18
C TYR A 142 -0.32 7.32 -5.92
N GLU A 143 0.21 8.55 -6.03
CA GLU A 143 0.62 9.34 -4.87
C GLU A 143 -0.51 9.50 -3.83
N ALA A 144 -1.73 9.77 -4.28
CA ALA A 144 -2.88 9.91 -3.37
C ALA A 144 -3.23 8.61 -2.62
N LEU A 145 -3.02 7.45 -3.26
CA LEU A 145 -3.22 6.13 -2.66
C LEU A 145 -2.13 5.81 -1.64
N ILE A 146 -0.87 6.04 -1.99
CA ILE A 146 0.27 5.84 -1.09
C ILE A 146 0.17 6.77 0.12
N ARG A 147 -0.22 8.03 -0.08
CA ARG A 147 -0.44 8.97 1.05
C ARG A 147 -1.60 8.54 1.95
N TRP A 148 -2.67 7.98 1.37
CA TRP A 148 -3.76 7.38 2.16
C TRP A 148 -3.25 6.18 2.98
N GLN A 149 -2.47 5.29 2.37
CA GLN A 149 -1.87 4.13 3.06
C GLN A 149 -1.03 4.59 4.25
N LEU A 150 -0.14 5.58 4.07
CA LEU A 150 0.69 6.10 5.16
C LEU A 150 -0.14 6.70 6.30
N GLN A 151 -1.24 7.40 6.00
CA GLN A 151 -2.13 7.93 7.02
C GLN A 151 -2.86 6.83 7.77
N PHE A 152 -3.35 5.81 7.06
CA PHE A 152 -3.99 4.65 7.68
C PHE A 152 -3.02 3.95 8.62
N GLN A 153 -1.82 3.60 8.13
CA GLN A 153 -0.80 2.89 8.89
C GLN A 153 -0.36 3.65 10.15
N ALA A 154 -0.20 4.98 10.07
CA ALA A 154 0.15 5.77 11.23
C ALA A 154 -0.94 5.76 12.33
N LEU A 155 -2.22 5.79 11.92
CA LEU A 155 -3.34 5.70 12.87
C LEU A 155 -3.44 4.30 13.48
N ASP A 156 -3.24 3.27 12.66
CA ASP A 156 -3.25 1.87 13.08
C ASP A 156 -2.10 1.56 14.04
N GLU A 157 -0.90 2.09 13.77
CA GLU A 157 0.26 1.99 14.64
C GLU A 157 0.00 2.62 16.02
N ILE A 158 -0.63 3.80 16.07
CA ILE A 158 -1.04 4.44 17.32
C ILE A 158 -2.07 3.58 18.07
N GLN A 159 -3.01 2.97 17.34
CA GLN A 159 -4.07 2.13 17.92
C GLN A 159 -3.51 0.87 18.59
N LEU A 160 -2.41 0.33 18.07
CA LEU A 160 -1.77 -0.90 18.56
C LEU A 160 -0.71 -0.69 19.65
N GLN A 161 -0.39 0.56 20.01
CA GLN A 161 0.50 0.82 21.14
C GLN A 161 -0.11 0.31 22.46
N GLN A 162 0.75 -0.26 23.32
CA GLN A 162 0.34 -0.73 24.65
C GLN A 162 -0.22 0.43 25.51
N ASP A 163 0.45 1.57 25.49
CA ASP A 163 0.02 2.81 26.16
C ASP A 163 -0.22 3.90 25.10
N ARG A 164 -1.44 3.92 24.57
CA ARG A 164 -1.82 4.73 23.40
C ARG A 164 -2.29 6.12 23.79
N VAL A 165 -1.62 7.16 23.29
CA VAL A 165 -1.90 8.57 23.64
C VAL A 165 -3.14 9.17 22.95
N LEU A 166 -3.70 8.53 21.93
CA LEU A 166 -4.85 9.02 21.14
C LEU A 166 -5.97 7.97 20.95
N HIS A 167 -6.38 7.30 22.03
CA HIS A 167 -7.38 6.22 22.03
C HIS A 167 -8.54 6.40 21.04
N LYS A 168 -9.44 7.36 21.31
CA LYS A 168 -10.67 7.53 20.52
C LYS A 168 -10.41 8.11 19.14
N THR A 169 -9.43 9.00 18.99
CA THR A 169 -9.21 9.70 17.72
C THR A 169 -8.65 8.77 16.65
N ALA A 170 -7.66 7.93 17.01
CA ALA A 170 -7.06 6.98 16.07
C ALA A 170 -8.08 5.92 15.65
N GLU A 171 -8.71 5.27 16.63
CA GLU A 171 -9.68 4.21 16.38
C GLU A 171 -10.91 4.71 15.61
N ASN A 172 -11.52 5.84 16.00
CA ASN A 172 -12.66 6.39 15.25
C ASN A 172 -12.29 6.74 13.81
N SER A 173 -11.06 7.19 13.56
CA SER A 173 -10.59 7.50 12.21
C SER A 173 -10.51 6.25 11.33
N LEU A 174 -10.15 5.10 11.90
CA LEU A 174 -10.08 3.81 11.22
C LEU A 174 -11.45 3.12 11.11
N GLN A 175 -12.25 3.17 12.17
CA GLN A 175 -13.48 2.39 12.31
C GLN A 175 -14.70 3.07 11.67
N GLN A 176 -14.85 4.39 11.83
CA GLN A 176 -16.10 5.05 11.44
C GLN A 176 -16.23 5.16 9.93
N TYR A 177 -17.32 4.62 9.38
CA TYR A 177 -17.63 4.71 7.95
C TYR A 177 -17.60 6.14 7.39
N GLN A 178 -17.93 7.14 8.21
CA GLN A 178 -17.90 8.56 7.85
C GLN A 178 -16.63 9.30 8.30
N SER A 179 -15.56 8.61 8.67
CA SER A 179 -14.28 9.29 8.92
C SER A 179 -13.73 9.89 7.62
N LYS A 180 -12.88 10.93 7.75
CA LYS A 180 -12.21 11.53 6.59
C LYS A 180 -11.35 10.50 5.86
N LEU A 181 -10.62 9.67 6.63
CA LEU A 181 -9.77 8.59 6.13
C LEU A 181 -10.58 7.57 5.30
N ASN A 182 -11.69 7.09 5.84
CA ASN A 182 -12.51 6.07 5.19
C ASN A 182 -13.26 6.61 3.96
N ARG A 183 -13.72 7.86 3.98
CA ARG A 183 -14.24 8.50 2.77
C ARG A 183 -13.18 8.65 1.68
N GLN A 184 -11.94 9.01 2.06
CA GLN A 184 -10.83 9.10 1.10
C GLN A 184 -10.50 7.74 0.50
N GLY A 185 -10.32 6.71 1.33
CA GLY A 185 -10.01 5.35 0.89
C GLY A 185 -11.08 4.77 -0.04
N ARG A 186 -12.37 4.86 0.35
CA ARG A 186 -13.48 4.43 -0.52
C ARG A 186 -13.52 5.17 -1.85
N LYS A 187 -13.29 6.49 -1.84
CA LYS A 187 -13.25 7.28 -3.08
C LYS A 187 -12.12 6.81 -4.00
N LEU A 188 -10.94 6.54 -3.45
CA LEU A 188 -9.79 6.04 -4.20
C LEU A 188 -10.07 4.65 -4.78
N ALA A 189 -10.59 3.72 -3.96
CA ALA A 189 -10.99 2.38 -4.41
C ALA A 189 -12.00 2.45 -5.56
N ALA A 190 -13.07 3.25 -5.41
CA ALA A 190 -14.10 3.41 -6.45
C ALA A 190 -13.58 4.10 -7.72
N GLN A 191 -12.59 5.00 -7.63
CA GLN A 191 -11.95 5.60 -8.80
C GLN A 191 -11.10 4.57 -9.55
N LEU A 192 -10.28 3.81 -8.83
CA LEU A 192 -9.44 2.76 -9.41
C LEU A 192 -10.28 1.64 -10.02
N ALA A 193 -11.37 1.26 -9.35
CA ALA A 193 -12.30 0.24 -9.84
C ALA A 193 -12.90 0.62 -11.20
N ARG A 194 -13.38 1.86 -11.33
CA ARG A 194 -13.93 2.38 -12.59
C ARG A 194 -12.88 2.46 -13.69
N GLN A 195 -11.69 2.97 -13.36
CA GLN A 195 -10.61 3.14 -14.34
C GLN A 195 -10.11 1.82 -14.91
N ASN A 196 -10.15 0.76 -14.10
CA ASN A 196 -9.66 -0.57 -14.45
C ASN A 196 -10.76 -1.56 -14.82
N GLN A 197 -12.03 -1.13 -14.78
CA GLN A 197 -13.20 -1.99 -14.98
C GLN A 197 -13.12 -3.27 -14.13
N ARG A 198 -12.65 -3.11 -12.89
CA ARG A 198 -12.36 -4.21 -11.98
C ARG A 198 -12.94 -3.90 -10.62
N PRO A 199 -13.67 -4.83 -9.98
CA PRO A 199 -14.15 -4.61 -8.63
C PRO A 199 -13.00 -4.40 -7.63
N ILE A 200 -13.10 -3.32 -6.84
CA ILE A 200 -12.16 -3.03 -5.75
C ILE A 200 -12.97 -2.72 -4.48
N TRP A 201 -12.96 -3.65 -3.52
CA TRP A 201 -13.59 -3.44 -2.21
C TRP A 201 -12.73 -2.57 -1.32
N TYR A 202 -13.36 -1.84 -0.41
CA TYR A 202 -12.69 -1.15 0.67
C TYR A 202 -12.80 -1.97 1.96
N ALA A 203 -11.67 -2.34 2.57
CA ALA A 203 -11.68 -2.98 3.87
C ALA A 203 -11.86 -1.92 4.98
N LEU A 204 -13.04 -1.92 5.60
CA LEU A 204 -13.35 -1.07 6.75
C LEU A 204 -12.93 -1.78 8.04
N TYR A 205 -12.02 -1.16 8.78
CA TYR A 205 -11.58 -1.66 10.08
C TYR A 205 -12.72 -1.69 11.09
N SER A 206 -12.79 -2.76 11.87
CA SER A 206 -13.94 -3.00 12.75
C SER A 206 -13.77 -2.45 14.16
N GLY A 207 -12.55 -2.14 14.58
CA GLY A 207 -12.26 -1.61 15.93
C GLY A 207 -12.50 -2.61 17.04
N SER A 208 -12.64 -2.05 18.24
CA SER A 208 -13.15 -2.68 19.45
C SER A 208 -14.68 -2.71 19.46
N SER A 209 -15.23 -3.64 20.23
CA SER A 209 -16.67 -3.71 20.48
C SER A 209 -16.93 -4.06 21.93
N ALA A 210 -17.83 -3.31 22.56
CA ALA A 210 -18.29 -3.59 23.93
C ALA A 210 -19.36 -4.69 23.99
N ASP A 211 -19.89 -5.12 22.84
CA ASP A 211 -20.94 -6.13 22.73
C ASP A 211 -20.63 -7.15 21.63
N CYS A 212 -19.93 -8.21 22.01
CA CYS A 212 -19.57 -9.28 21.09
C CYS A 212 -20.77 -10.12 20.62
N GLN A 213 -21.90 -10.11 21.33
CA GLN A 213 -23.09 -10.85 20.92
C GLN A 213 -23.76 -10.18 19.73
N ALA A 214 -23.71 -8.84 19.66
CA ALA A 214 -24.30 -8.07 18.58
C ALA A 214 -23.40 -7.94 17.33
N GLU A 215 -22.10 -8.25 17.42
CA GLU A 215 -21.16 -8.07 16.30
C GLU A 215 -21.56 -8.85 15.05
N ALA A 216 -22.06 -10.08 15.20
CA ALA A 216 -22.47 -10.93 14.08
C ALA A 216 -23.65 -10.34 13.28
N ASP A 217 -24.51 -9.58 13.95
CA ASP A 217 -25.74 -9.01 13.42
C ASP A 217 -25.58 -7.55 12.97
N LYS A 218 -24.37 -6.98 13.06
CA LYS A 218 -24.14 -5.59 12.68
C LYS A 218 -24.52 -5.36 11.22
N CYS A 219 -25.32 -4.33 10.98
CA CYS A 219 -25.72 -3.94 9.64
C CYS A 219 -24.58 -3.21 8.91
N CYS A 220 -24.62 -3.23 7.57
CA CYS A 220 -23.66 -2.49 6.77
C CYS A 220 -23.75 -0.99 7.11
N PRO A 221 -22.65 -0.31 7.48
CA PRO A 221 -22.71 1.09 7.87
C PRO A 221 -22.98 2.06 6.70
N GLY A 222 -22.92 1.56 5.46
CA GLY A 222 -23.25 2.33 4.27
C GLY A 222 -24.73 2.32 3.90
N CYS A 223 -25.36 1.14 3.89
CA CYS A 223 -26.74 0.96 3.42
C CYS A 223 -27.72 0.40 4.45
N GLY A 224 -27.25 -0.01 5.63
CA GLY A 224 -28.06 -0.64 6.66
C GLY A 224 -28.48 -2.09 6.37
N GLY A 225 -28.06 -2.68 5.26
CA GLY A 225 -28.41 -4.05 4.90
C GLY A 225 -27.61 -5.11 5.68
N ASN A 226 -28.12 -6.34 5.70
CA ASN A 226 -27.34 -7.50 6.12
C ASN A 226 -26.20 -7.73 5.11
N TRP A 227 -25.03 -8.07 5.63
CA TRP A 227 -23.78 -8.23 4.90
C TRP A 227 -22.87 -9.29 5.52
N ARG A 228 -23.39 -10.07 6.48
CA ARG A 228 -22.65 -11.18 7.09
C ARG A 228 -22.44 -12.30 6.07
N LEU A 229 -21.20 -12.79 5.98
CA LEU A 229 -20.86 -13.96 5.19
C LEU A 229 -21.08 -15.25 5.99
N ALA A 230 -21.42 -16.33 5.27
CA ALA A 230 -21.53 -17.66 5.86
C ALA A 230 -20.18 -18.21 6.34
N ALA A 231 -19.09 -17.83 5.67
CA ALA A 231 -17.72 -18.14 6.05
C ALA A 231 -16.82 -16.93 5.77
N PRO A 232 -15.75 -16.70 6.56
CA PRO A 232 -14.86 -15.56 6.35
C PRO A 232 -14.17 -15.60 4.97
N GLN A 233 -14.28 -14.52 4.21
CA GLN A 233 -13.53 -14.33 2.97
C GLN A 233 -12.06 -14.05 3.29
N ALA A 234 -11.15 -14.71 2.56
CA ALA A 234 -9.70 -14.64 2.77
C ALA A 234 -9.25 -14.97 4.22
N GLY A 235 -10.08 -15.69 4.98
CA GLY A 235 -9.81 -16.04 6.38
C GLY A 235 -9.90 -14.88 7.36
N VAL A 236 -10.27 -13.67 6.94
CA VAL A 236 -10.31 -12.49 7.83
C VAL A 236 -11.58 -11.67 7.72
N PHE A 237 -12.29 -11.66 6.59
CA PHE A 237 -13.45 -10.81 6.39
C PHE A 237 -14.74 -11.56 6.64
N ASP A 238 -15.39 -11.29 7.75
CA ASP A 238 -16.71 -11.83 8.10
C ASP A 238 -17.87 -11.16 7.36
N PHE A 239 -17.65 -9.96 6.80
CA PHE A 239 -18.69 -9.15 6.20
C PHE A 239 -18.32 -8.68 4.79
N ARG A 240 -19.28 -8.74 3.87
CA ARG A 240 -19.18 -8.24 2.50
C ARG A 240 -20.50 -7.57 2.09
N CYS A 241 -20.41 -6.31 1.67
CA CYS A 241 -21.55 -5.59 1.10
C CYS A 241 -21.22 -5.18 -0.34
N ASP A 242 -21.86 -5.82 -1.31
CA ASP A 242 -21.65 -5.51 -2.73
C ASP A 242 -22.21 -4.13 -3.11
N ASN A 243 -23.33 -3.71 -2.49
CA ASN A 243 -23.93 -2.39 -2.73
C ASN A 243 -23.01 -1.24 -2.34
N CYS A 244 -22.25 -1.41 -1.25
CA CYS A 244 -21.32 -0.39 -0.74
C CYS A 244 -19.86 -0.66 -1.11
N GLN A 245 -19.57 -1.79 -1.76
CA GLN A 245 -18.22 -2.29 -2.03
C GLN A 245 -17.34 -2.31 -0.78
N LEU A 246 -17.87 -2.85 0.31
CA LEU A 246 -17.18 -2.94 1.61
C LEU A 246 -16.87 -4.38 1.97
N LEU A 247 -15.70 -4.55 2.58
CA LEU A 247 -15.34 -5.72 3.38
C LEU A 247 -15.09 -5.27 4.82
N SER A 248 -15.35 -6.14 5.78
CA SER A 248 -15.07 -5.89 7.20
C SER A 248 -15.02 -7.22 7.96
N ASN A 249 -14.68 -7.18 9.24
CA ASN A 249 -14.49 -8.35 10.09
C ASN A 249 -15.25 -8.21 11.41
N ILE A 250 -15.33 -9.25 12.23
CA ILE A 250 -15.76 -9.09 13.62
C ILE A 250 -14.73 -8.23 14.36
N ALA A 251 -15.14 -7.39 15.30
CA ALA A 251 -14.21 -6.65 16.16
C ALA A 251 -13.17 -7.59 16.81
N TRP A 252 -11.92 -7.13 16.93
CA TRP A 252 -10.78 -7.98 17.34
C TRP A 252 -11.02 -8.71 18.68
N GLU A 253 -11.53 -7.99 19.68
CA GLU A 253 -11.81 -8.53 21.03
C GLU A 253 -12.84 -9.67 21.02
N CYS A 254 -13.68 -9.71 19.98
CA CYS A 254 -14.76 -10.68 19.83
C CYS A 254 -14.37 -11.90 18.99
N GLN A 255 -13.20 -11.89 18.35
CA GLN A 255 -12.68 -13.02 17.57
C GLN A 255 -12.12 -14.14 18.46
N SER A 256 -11.69 -13.82 19.68
CA SER A 256 -11.11 -14.77 20.65
C SER A 256 -12.14 -15.56 21.48
N ASN A 257 -13.44 -15.30 21.32
CA ASN A 257 -14.52 -15.98 22.07
C ASN A 257 -15.27 -17.07 21.27
N SER A 258 -14.82 -17.40 20.06
CA SER A 258 -15.48 -18.40 19.19
C SER A 258 -14.84 -19.79 19.21
N GLY A 259 -14.24 -20.21 20.34
CA GLY A 259 -13.74 -21.58 20.47
C GLY A 259 -12.89 -21.87 21.70
N GLU A 260 -13.52 -22.02 22.87
CA GLU A 260 -13.30 -23.12 23.82
C GLU A 260 -14.65 -23.64 24.30
#